data_AF-X1LLC4-F1
#
_entry.id   AF-X1LLC4-F1
#
_cell.length_a   1.000
_cell.length_b   1.000
_cell.length_c   1.000
_cell.angle_alpha   90.00
_cell.angle_beta   90.00
_cell.angle_gamma   90.00
#
_symmetry.space_group_name_H-M   'P 1'
#
loop_
_entity.id
_entity.type
_entity.pdbx_description
1 polymer ?
#
loop_
_entity_poly.entity_id
_entity_poly.type
_entity_poly.pdbx_seq_one_letter_code
_entity_poly.pdbx_strand_id
1 'polypeptide(L)'
;MEPRNLPSYHLAFKICGITLSIHSDLPLKEKTFTSKFELFRCANEGDDGVIIHHHCGLPKIRDWGEKIYQRAPWVIYKTPSHYVYQMFVEGNNESPLVATFNKDHTEGHIYKGKNYIKIFKKGNLPSLLCFPTDQILFAPLLAERGGIILHGSGLIFKGKGYLFVGHSDAGKTTLVKIFNDHAKILNDDRIIVRKEDGGFYLYGTPWHGEVSQVAPDRVPLGAIFFLNQAQENKVER
;
A
#
# COMPACT_ATOMS: atom_id res chain seq x y z
N MET A 1 9.90 20.29 -31.64
CA MET A 1 9.60 18.88 -31.37
C MET A 1 9.56 18.72 -29.87
N GLU A 2 8.41 18.44 -29.28
CA GLU A 2 8.37 18.07 -27.86
C GLU A 2 9.19 16.79 -27.65
N PRO A 3 9.98 16.68 -26.57
CA PRO A 3 10.73 15.47 -26.29
C PRO A 3 9.74 14.31 -26.15
N ARG A 4 9.88 13.30 -27.00
CA ARG A 4 9.15 12.04 -26.82
C ARG A 4 9.63 11.45 -25.50
N ASN A 5 8.76 11.46 -24.48
CA ASN A 5 9.03 10.76 -23.24
C ASN A 5 9.36 9.29 -23.56
N LEU A 6 10.62 8.91 -23.41
CA LEU A 6 11.04 7.53 -23.54
C LEU A 6 10.36 6.72 -22.42
N PRO A 7 9.83 5.52 -22.71
CA PRO A 7 9.25 4.69 -21.67
C PRO A 7 10.28 4.34 -20.61
N SER A 8 9.96 4.58 -19.33
CA SER A 8 10.80 4.11 -18.23
C SER A 8 10.53 2.64 -17.95
N TYR A 9 11.55 1.92 -17.48
CA TYR A 9 11.42 0.55 -16.95
C TYR A 9 11.56 0.53 -15.43
N HIS A 10 11.70 1.72 -14.83
CA HIS A 10 11.87 1.93 -13.40
C HIS A 10 10.97 3.07 -12.91
N LEU A 11 10.38 2.91 -11.73
CA LEU A 11 9.58 3.91 -11.05
C LEU A 11 9.81 3.81 -9.55
N ALA A 12 10.03 4.94 -8.87
CA ALA A 12 10.17 4.98 -7.42
C ALA A 12 8.99 5.70 -6.75
N PHE A 13 8.59 5.19 -5.59
CA PHE A 13 7.54 5.74 -4.73
C PHE A 13 8.02 5.80 -3.28
N LYS A 14 7.60 6.80 -2.51
CA LYS A 14 7.85 6.88 -1.08
C LYS A 14 6.54 6.83 -0.32
N ILE A 15 6.32 5.76 0.43
CA ILE A 15 5.13 5.56 1.25
C ILE A 15 5.60 5.35 2.69
N CYS A 16 5.02 6.09 3.63
CA CYS A 16 5.32 6.01 5.05
C CYS A 16 6.82 6.12 5.43
N GLY A 17 7.63 6.81 4.64
CA GLY A 17 9.07 6.92 4.86
C GLY A 17 9.92 5.84 4.14
N ILE A 18 9.29 4.78 3.65
CA ILE A 18 9.93 3.67 2.93
C ILE A 18 9.94 3.99 1.43
N THR A 19 11.09 3.81 0.78
CA THR A 19 11.18 3.96 -0.68
C THR A 19 10.93 2.62 -1.35
N LEU A 20 10.05 2.58 -2.34
CA LEU A 20 9.71 1.41 -3.14
C LEU A 20 10.17 1.64 -4.58
N SER A 21 11.24 0.97 -4.99
CA SER A 21 11.79 0.98 -6.34
C SER A 21 11.18 -0.16 -7.16
N ILE A 22 10.47 0.17 -8.23
CA ILE A 22 9.77 -0.80 -9.08
C ILE A 22 10.49 -0.90 -10.41
N HIS A 23 11.10 -2.05 -10.67
CA HIS A 23 11.66 -2.44 -11.95
C HIS A 23 10.67 -3.34 -12.69
N SER A 24 10.64 -3.29 -14.02
CA SER A 24 9.68 -4.08 -14.80
C SER A 24 10.27 -4.56 -16.12
N ASP A 25 9.96 -5.79 -16.52
CA ASP A 25 10.28 -6.33 -17.84
C ASP A 25 9.54 -5.57 -18.97
N LEU A 26 8.42 -4.91 -18.64
CA LEU A 26 7.63 -4.10 -19.56
C LEU A 26 7.73 -2.60 -19.22
N PRO A 27 7.62 -1.73 -20.23
CA PRO A 27 7.50 -0.28 -20.03
C PRO A 27 6.49 0.13 -18.95
N LEU A 28 6.96 0.94 -18.02
CA LEU A 28 6.17 1.65 -17.03
C LEU A 28 5.81 3.03 -17.61
N LYS A 29 4.57 3.16 -18.06
CA LYS A 29 3.99 4.40 -18.57
C LYS A 29 3.58 5.29 -17.40
N GLU A 30 3.38 6.58 -17.66
CA GLU A 30 2.83 7.53 -16.70
C GLU A 30 1.53 7.00 -16.06
N LYS A 31 0.63 6.42 -16.87
CA LYS A 31 -0.64 5.84 -16.42
C LYS A 31 -0.58 4.33 -16.16
N THR A 32 0.59 3.78 -15.83
CA THR A 32 0.66 2.35 -15.45
C THR A 32 -0.12 2.09 -14.17
N PHE A 33 0.01 2.97 -13.17
CA PHE A 33 -0.73 2.92 -11.91
C PHE A 33 -1.81 4.00 -11.88
N THR A 34 -2.80 3.84 -11.00
CA THR A 34 -3.84 4.87 -10.80
C THR A 34 -3.20 6.18 -10.29
N SER A 35 -3.82 7.31 -10.64
CA SER A 35 -3.28 8.66 -10.34
C SER A 35 -3.04 8.93 -8.85
N LYS A 36 -3.70 8.18 -7.95
CA LYS A 36 -3.50 8.29 -6.49
C LYS A 36 -2.04 8.06 -6.05
N PHE A 37 -1.26 7.33 -6.83
CA PHE A 37 0.16 7.09 -6.53
C PHE A 37 1.08 8.23 -6.98
N GLU A 38 0.60 9.17 -7.81
CA GLU A 38 1.44 10.27 -8.31
C GLU A 38 1.89 11.19 -7.18
N LEU A 39 1.06 11.38 -6.14
CA LEU A 39 1.43 12.12 -4.93
C LEU A 39 2.54 11.44 -4.11
N PHE A 40 2.80 10.16 -4.34
CA PHE A 40 3.81 9.36 -3.63
C PHE A 40 5.06 9.13 -4.48
N ARG A 41 5.16 9.72 -5.68
CA ARG A 41 6.34 9.62 -6.53
C ARG A 41 7.57 10.25 -5.89
N CYS A 42 8.73 9.62 -6.08
CA CYS A 42 10.02 10.21 -5.72
C CYS A 42 11.07 9.99 -6.82
N ALA A 43 12.11 10.82 -6.81
CA ALA A 43 13.18 10.79 -7.82
C ALA A 43 14.29 9.76 -7.49
N ASN A 44 14.49 9.45 -6.21
CA ASN A 44 15.63 8.67 -5.73
C ASN A 44 15.19 7.36 -5.10
N GLU A 45 16.00 6.32 -5.30
CA GLU A 45 16.04 5.13 -4.46
C GLU A 45 16.71 5.56 -3.13
N GLY A 46 15.94 5.68 -2.05
CA GLY A 46 16.49 6.07 -0.75
C GLY A 46 17.25 4.92 -0.08
N ASP A 47 18.06 5.24 0.93
CA ASP A 47 18.90 4.26 1.65
C ASP A 47 18.09 3.16 2.37
N ASP A 48 16.83 3.44 2.75
CA ASP A 48 15.88 2.47 3.30
C ASP A 48 14.89 2.01 2.22
N GLY A 49 15.43 1.30 1.23
CA GLY A 49 14.75 0.90 0.00
C GLY A 49 14.16 -0.51 0.05
N VAL A 50 13.04 -0.67 -0.66
CA VAL A 50 12.44 -1.95 -1.02
C VAL A 50 12.44 -2.03 -2.53
N ILE A 51 12.98 -3.12 -3.08
CA ILE A 51 13.10 -3.32 -4.52
C ILE A 51 12.07 -4.35 -4.97
N ILE A 52 11.27 -3.98 -5.97
CA ILE A 52 10.23 -4.84 -6.55
C ILE A 52 10.50 -5.03 -8.04
N HIS A 53 10.61 -6.28 -8.46
CA HIS A 53 10.78 -6.66 -9.85
C HIS A 53 9.48 -7.22 -10.44
N HIS A 54 9.00 -6.63 -11.50
CA HIS A 54 7.83 -7.07 -12.23
C HIS A 54 8.21 -7.92 -13.44
N HIS A 55 7.89 -9.21 -13.38
CA HIS A 55 8.22 -10.15 -14.44
C HIS A 55 7.03 -10.55 -15.32
N CYS A 56 7.33 -10.79 -16.60
CA CYS A 56 6.42 -11.42 -17.54
C CYS A 56 6.59 -12.94 -17.55
N GLY A 57 5.50 -13.65 -17.26
CA GLY A 57 5.51 -15.11 -17.18
C GLY A 57 5.52 -15.58 -15.73
N LEU A 58 4.95 -16.76 -15.51
CA LEU A 58 4.95 -17.42 -14.20
C LEU A 58 6.29 -18.13 -13.97
N PRO A 59 6.80 -18.16 -12.73
CA PRO A 59 8.05 -18.80 -12.40
C PRO A 59 7.87 -20.31 -12.36
N LYS A 60 8.95 -21.06 -12.61
CA LYS A 60 8.99 -22.51 -12.34
C LYS A 60 9.43 -22.75 -10.90
N ILE A 61 8.47 -22.76 -9.98
CA ILE A 61 8.75 -23.04 -8.56
C ILE A 61 8.81 -24.55 -8.36
N ARG A 62 9.99 -25.04 -7.93
CA ARG A 62 10.24 -26.46 -7.63
C ARG A 62 9.92 -26.82 -6.19
N ASP A 63 10.22 -25.90 -5.28
CA ASP A 63 9.94 -26.04 -3.86
C ASP A 63 9.10 -24.83 -3.42
N TRP A 64 7.88 -25.11 -2.99
CA TRP A 64 6.97 -24.08 -2.47
C TRP A 64 7.20 -23.83 -0.99
N GLY A 65 7.86 -24.73 -0.26
CA GLY A 65 7.98 -24.68 1.19
C GLY A 65 6.70 -25.03 1.94
N GLU A 66 6.66 -24.65 3.22
CA GLU A 66 5.52 -24.89 4.11
C GLU A 66 4.40 -23.90 3.83
N LYS A 67 3.18 -24.38 3.61
CA LYS A 67 2.00 -23.53 3.49
C LYS A 67 1.58 -23.01 4.86
N ILE A 68 1.72 -21.72 5.09
CA ILE A 68 1.43 -21.06 6.37
C ILE A 68 0.10 -20.30 6.38
N TYR A 69 -0.52 -20.07 5.21
CA TYR A 69 -1.82 -19.41 5.09
C TYR A 69 -2.58 -19.85 3.85
N GLN A 70 -3.90 -20.01 3.95
CA GLN A 70 -4.79 -20.26 2.81
C GLN A 70 -6.20 -19.72 3.06
N ARG A 71 -6.51 -18.56 2.50
CA ARG A 71 -7.87 -18.01 2.34
C ARG A 71 -7.88 -17.06 1.15
N ALA A 72 -8.95 -17.07 0.36
CA ALA A 72 -9.01 -16.23 -0.83
C ALA A 72 -8.75 -14.75 -0.49
N PRO A 73 -7.94 -14.03 -1.30
CA PRO A 73 -7.31 -14.48 -2.55
C PRO A 73 -5.90 -15.09 -2.36
N TRP A 74 -5.45 -15.40 -1.14
CA TRP A 74 -4.05 -15.69 -0.81
C TRP A 74 -3.78 -17.14 -0.40
N VAL A 75 -2.77 -17.73 -1.01
CA VAL A 75 -1.99 -18.81 -0.38
C VAL A 75 -0.59 -18.29 -0.12
N ILE A 76 -0.10 -18.46 1.10
CA ILE A 76 1.26 -18.02 1.48
C ILE A 76 2.04 -19.24 1.92
N TYR A 77 3.22 -19.38 1.34
CA TYR A 77 4.19 -20.40 1.69
C TYR A 77 5.46 -19.76 2.24
N LYS A 78 6.14 -20.49 3.10
CA LYS A 78 7.38 -20.10 3.75
C LYS A 78 8.44 -21.15 3.49
N THR A 79 9.59 -20.70 3.00
CA THR A 79 10.80 -21.51 2.90
C THR A 79 11.83 -21.03 3.94
N PRO A 80 12.96 -21.73 4.11
CA PRO A 80 14.04 -21.25 4.96
C PRO A 80 14.70 -19.95 4.50
N SER A 81 14.45 -19.45 3.28
CA SER A 81 15.12 -18.26 2.72
C SER A 81 14.18 -17.17 2.19
N HIS A 82 12.92 -17.48 1.89
CA HIS A 82 11.98 -16.55 1.26
C HIS A 82 10.52 -16.97 1.49
N TYR A 83 9.61 -16.06 1.21
CA TYR A 83 8.18 -16.31 1.15
C TYR A 83 7.69 -16.41 -0.29
N VAL A 84 6.67 -17.24 -0.51
CA VAL A 84 5.97 -17.35 -1.80
C VAL A 84 4.50 -17.00 -1.59
N TYR A 85 4.01 -16.02 -2.32
CA TYR A 85 2.63 -15.57 -2.31
C TYR A 85 1.98 -15.98 -3.62
N GLN A 86 0.96 -16.81 -3.54
CA GLN A 86 0.17 -17.22 -4.68
C GLN A 86 -1.21 -16.60 -4.58
N MET A 87 -1.61 -15.87 -5.63
CA MET A 87 -2.99 -15.42 -5.73
C MET A 87 -3.85 -16.51 -6.38
N PHE A 88 -5.02 -16.72 -5.81
CA PHE A 88 -6.06 -17.57 -6.38
C PHE A 88 -7.43 -16.88 -6.26
N VAL A 89 -8.36 -17.30 -7.10
CA VAL A 89 -9.77 -16.88 -7.03
C VAL A 89 -10.59 -18.14 -6.87
N GLU A 90 -11.52 -18.16 -5.90
CA GLU A 90 -12.39 -19.32 -5.69
C GLU A 90 -13.17 -19.63 -6.97
N GLY A 91 -13.19 -20.91 -7.35
CA GLY A 91 -13.82 -21.36 -8.59
C GLY A 91 -13.00 -21.10 -9.87
N ASN A 92 -11.78 -20.55 -9.78
CA ASN A 92 -10.88 -20.39 -10.91
C ASN A 92 -9.50 -21.03 -10.64
N ASN A 93 -9.16 -22.04 -11.44
CA ASN A 93 -7.93 -22.80 -11.29
C ASN A 93 -6.69 -22.13 -11.95
N GLU A 94 -6.85 -21.03 -12.67
CA GLU A 94 -5.69 -20.27 -13.17
C GLU A 94 -5.10 -19.42 -12.04
N SER A 95 -3.86 -19.71 -11.63
CA SER A 95 -3.12 -18.84 -10.72
C SER A 95 -2.60 -17.63 -11.49
N PRO A 96 -3.14 -16.41 -11.28
CA PRO A 96 -2.87 -15.32 -12.20
C PRO A 96 -1.57 -14.57 -11.88
N LEU A 97 -1.15 -14.63 -10.61
CA LEU A 97 -0.03 -13.90 -10.04
C LEU A 97 0.66 -14.74 -8.97
N VAL A 98 1.98 -14.76 -9.01
CA VAL A 98 2.84 -15.32 -7.97
C VAL A 98 3.85 -14.26 -7.58
N ALA A 99 4.18 -14.14 -6.31
CA ALA A 99 5.30 -13.34 -5.86
C ALA A 99 6.22 -14.10 -4.93
N THR A 100 7.50 -13.73 -4.96
CA THR A 100 8.49 -14.20 -4.00
C THR A 100 9.10 -13.00 -3.29
N PHE A 101 9.22 -13.05 -1.97
CA PHE A 101 9.89 -12.02 -1.18
C PHE A 101 10.99 -12.64 -0.34
N ASN A 102 12.12 -11.96 -0.20
CA ASN A 102 13.13 -12.33 0.79
C ASN A 102 12.56 -12.23 2.23
N LYS A 103 13.33 -12.66 3.24
CA LYS A 103 12.81 -12.86 4.61
C LYS A 103 12.24 -11.60 5.27
N ASP A 104 12.85 -10.46 4.99
CA ASP A 104 12.58 -9.13 5.52
C ASP A 104 11.76 -8.26 4.56
N HIS A 105 11.28 -8.85 3.45
CA HIS A 105 10.47 -8.22 2.42
C HIS A 105 11.09 -6.98 1.77
N THR A 106 12.42 -6.83 1.84
CA THR A 106 13.16 -5.74 1.19
C THR A 106 13.38 -5.96 -0.30
N GLU A 107 13.26 -7.19 -0.78
CA GLU A 107 13.32 -7.52 -2.20
C GLU A 107 12.17 -8.46 -2.58
N GLY A 108 11.46 -8.13 -3.65
CA GLY A 108 10.30 -8.87 -4.13
C GLY A 108 10.27 -9.04 -5.63
N HIS A 109 9.79 -10.19 -6.08
CA HIS A 109 9.57 -10.48 -7.50
C HIS A 109 8.10 -10.81 -7.72
N ILE A 110 7.44 -10.10 -8.63
CA ILE A 110 6.04 -10.26 -8.98
C ILE A 110 5.93 -10.83 -10.39
N TYR A 111 5.46 -12.06 -10.49
CA TYR A 111 5.33 -12.80 -11.74
C TYR A 111 3.90 -12.79 -12.25
N LYS A 112 3.72 -12.47 -13.54
CA LYS A 112 2.41 -12.26 -14.17
C LYS A 112 2.13 -13.30 -15.25
N GLY A 113 1.02 -14.02 -15.11
CA GLY A 113 0.50 -14.88 -16.18
C GLY A 113 0.06 -14.08 -17.41
N LYS A 114 -0.15 -14.75 -18.54
CA LYS A 114 -0.49 -14.12 -19.83
C LYS A 114 -1.70 -13.19 -19.74
N ASN A 115 -2.72 -13.55 -18.97
CA ASN A 115 -3.92 -12.73 -18.79
C ASN A 115 -3.63 -11.44 -18.00
N TYR A 116 -2.82 -11.51 -16.94
CA TYR A 116 -2.42 -10.32 -16.17
C TYR A 116 -1.48 -9.39 -16.93
N ILE A 117 -0.64 -9.92 -17.83
CA ILE A 117 0.17 -9.09 -18.72
C ILE A 117 -0.72 -8.18 -19.59
N LYS A 118 -1.88 -8.67 -20.06
CA LYS A 118 -2.84 -7.84 -20.81
C LYS A 118 -3.41 -6.72 -19.94
N ILE A 119 -3.74 -7.00 -18.68
CA ILE A 119 -4.22 -6.01 -17.71
C ILE A 119 -3.12 -4.96 -17.45
N PHE A 120 -1.89 -5.39 -17.20
CA PHE A 120 -0.74 -4.51 -17.00
C PHE A 120 -0.54 -3.54 -18.17
N LYS A 121 -0.61 -4.03 -19.42
CA LYS A 121 -0.45 -3.20 -20.62
C LYS A 121 -1.56 -2.16 -20.80
N LYS A 122 -2.77 -2.42 -20.29
CA LYS A 122 -3.87 -1.45 -20.26
C LYS A 122 -3.59 -0.30 -19.29
N GLY A 123 -2.82 -0.54 -18.23
CA GLY A 123 -2.47 0.45 -17.20
C GLY A 123 -3.60 0.65 -16.19
N ASN A 124 -3.53 1.78 -15.47
CA ASN A 124 -4.45 2.16 -14.39
C ASN A 124 -4.58 1.10 -13.29
N LEU A 125 -3.46 0.45 -12.95
CA LEU A 125 -3.42 -0.57 -11.90
C LEU A 125 -3.61 0.07 -10.51
N PRO A 126 -4.50 -0.47 -9.66
CA PRO A 126 -4.82 0.12 -8.35
C PRO A 126 -3.78 -0.19 -7.26
N SER A 127 -2.78 -1.01 -7.59
CA SER A 127 -1.72 -1.52 -6.71
C SER A 127 -0.38 -1.46 -7.45
N LEU A 128 0.66 -1.05 -6.72
CA LEU A 128 2.04 -1.06 -7.16
C LEU A 128 2.57 -2.48 -7.39
N LEU A 129 2.05 -3.48 -6.67
CA LEU A 129 2.45 -4.89 -6.80
C LEU A 129 1.65 -5.68 -7.84
N CYS A 130 0.73 -5.05 -8.57
CA CYS A 130 -0.27 -5.71 -9.46
C CYS A 130 -1.26 -6.66 -8.75
N PHE A 131 -1.08 -6.91 -7.45
CA PHE A 131 -1.98 -7.69 -6.62
C PHE A 131 -3.25 -6.89 -6.24
N PRO A 132 -4.23 -7.50 -5.54
CA PRO A 132 -5.39 -6.77 -5.04
C PRO A 132 -5.05 -5.66 -4.03
N THR A 133 -3.90 -5.74 -3.33
CA THR A 133 -3.48 -4.73 -2.35
C THR A 133 -1.96 -4.72 -2.17
N ASP A 134 -1.39 -3.53 -1.96
CA ASP A 134 0.02 -3.37 -1.58
C ASP A 134 0.25 -3.67 -0.09
N GLN A 135 -0.81 -3.69 0.73
CA GLN A 135 -0.74 -3.94 2.17
C GLN A 135 -0.11 -5.31 2.48
N ILE A 136 -0.14 -6.26 1.55
CA ILE A 136 0.48 -7.58 1.69
C ILE A 136 2.01 -7.50 1.83
N LEU A 137 2.63 -6.46 1.25
CA LEU A 137 4.05 -6.13 1.40
C LEU A 137 4.28 -5.21 2.59
N PHE A 138 3.47 -4.16 2.72
CA PHE A 138 3.71 -3.14 3.75
C PHE A 138 3.44 -3.66 5.17
N ALA A 139 2.51 -4.60 5.37
CA ALA A 139 2.24 -5.15 6.69
C ALA A 139 3.46 -5.83 7.34
N PRO A 140 4.15 -6.80 6.70
CA PRO A 140 5.37 -7.38 7.27
C PRO A 140 6.51 -6.37 7.39
N LEU A 141 6.73 -5.51 6.37
CA LEU A 141 7.75 -4.45 6.44
C LEU A 141 7.56 -3.55 7.66
N LEU A 142 6.33 -3.11 7.91
CA LEU A 142 6.02 -2.22 9.03
C LEU A 142 6.16 -2.94 10.36
N ALA A 143 5.80 -4.22 10.45
CA ALA A 143 5.95 -5.00 11.68
C ALA A 143 7.42 -5.04 12.16
N GLU A 144 8.38 -5.11 11.23
CA GLU A 144 9.81 -5.07 11.54
C GLU A 144 10.34 -3.64 11.73
N ARG A 145 9.70 -2.65 11.10
CA ARG A 145 10.13 -1.23 11.09
C ARG A 145 9.33 -0.34 12.05
N GLY A 146 8.76 -0.92 13.10
CA GLY A 146 8.08 -0.19 14.18
C GLY A 146 6.79 0.51 13.77
N GLY A 147 6.07 -0.03 12.79
CA GLY A 147 4.83 0.54 12.27
C GLY A 147 3.68 -0.44 12.18
N ILE A 148 2.49 0.10 12.01
CA ILE A 148 1.24 -0.66 11.81
C ILE A 148 0.35 0.04 10.78
N ILE A 149 -0.46 -0.75 10.07
CA ILE A 149 -1.54 -0.26 9.22
C ILE A 149 -2.84 -0.37 10.01
N LEU A 150 -3.56 0.75 10.14
CA LEU A 150 -4.84 0.81 10.83
C LEU A 150 -5.96 1.13 9.82
N HIS A 151 -7.10 0.47 9.99
CA HIS A 151 -8.32 0.85 9.31
C HIS A 151 -8.93 2.04 10.04
N GLY A 152 -8.87 3.21 9.42
CA GLY A 152 -9.33 4.46 10.02
C GLY A 152 -9.09 5.65 9.10
N SER A 153 -9.56 6.81 9.54
CA SER A 153 -9.38 8.06 8.82
C SER A 153 -8.43 8.98 9.56
N GLY A 154 -7.45 9.53 8.85
CA GLY A 154 -6.43 10.41 9.39
C GLY A 154 -6.51 11.80 8.78
N LEU A 155 -6.32 12.83 9.60
CA LEU A 155 -6.22 14.21 9.15
C LEU A 155 -5.13 14.97 9.90
N ILE A 156 -4.67 16.06 9.29
CA ILE A 156 -3.78 17.04 9.90
C ILE A 156 -4.61 18.27 10.26
N PHE A 157 -4.64 18.59 11.54
CA PHE A 157 -5.28 19.81 12.05
C PHE A 157 -4.30 20.54 12.97
N LYS A 158 -4.08 21.84 12.71
CA LYS A 158 -3.17 22.69 13.50
C LYS A 158 -1.79 22.05 13.76
N GLY A 159 -1.21 21.42 12.72
CA GLY A 159 0.13 20.82 12.77
C GLY A 159 0.24 19.47 13.48
N LYS A 160 -0.87 18.86 13.91
CA LYS A 160 -0.89 17.52 14.52
C LYS A 160 -1.78 16.56 13.74
N GLY A 161 -1.42 15.28 13.79
CA GLY A 161 -2.18 14.19 13.21
C GLY A 161 -3.27 13.70 14.17
N TYR A 162 -4.47 13.51 13.65
CA TYR A 162 -5.58 12.92 14.39
C TYR A 162 -6.10 11.71 13.62
N LEU A 163 -6.22 10.59 14.31
CA LEU A 163 -6.69 9.32 13.75
C LEU A 163 -8.05 8.97 14.36
N PHE A 164 -9.03 8.71 13.50
CA PHE A 164 -10.35 8.22 13.89
C PHE A 164 -10.48 6.75 13.51
N VAL A 165 -10.69 5.90 14.51
CA VAL A 165 -10.86 4.46 14.39
C VAL A 165 -12.24 4.05 14.90
N GLY A 166 -12.81 3.01 14.31
CA GLY A 166 -14.13 2.52 14.66
C GLY A 166 -14.66 1.55 13.60
N HIS A 167 -15.74 0.85 13.92
CA HIS A 167 -16.42 -0.08 13.03
C HIS A 167 -16.84 0.59 11.71
N SER A 168 -17.16 -0.20 10.68
CA SER A 168 -17.87 0.33 9.51
C SER A 168 -19.12 1.07 9.97
N ASP A 169 -19.44 2.19 9.32
CA ASP A 169 -20.56 3.09 9.67
C ASP A 169 -20.44 3.87 10.99
N ALA A 170 -19.31 3.79 11.70
CA ALA A 170 -19.05 4.62 12.89
C ALA A 170 -18.92 6.13 12.61
N GLY A 171 -19.09 6.59 11.37
CA GLY A 171 -19.04 8.01 10.99
C GLY A 171 -17.65 8.55 10.66
N LYS A 172 -16.64 7.68 10.47
CA LYS A 172 -15.26 8.10 10.14
C LYS A 172 -15.21 9.00 8.90
N THR A 173 -15.82 8.56 7.79
CA THR A 173 -15.89 9.33 6.55
C THR A 173 -16.72 10.61 6.71
N THR A 174 -17.75 10.59 7.56
CA THR A 174 -18.55 11.79 7.88
C THR A 174 -17.68 12.86 8.54
N LEU A 175 -16.83 12.47 9.51
CA LEU A 175 -15.89 13.40 10.15
C LEU A 175 -14.87 13.96 9.14
N VAL A 176 -14.32 13.12 8.26
CA VAL A 176 -13.43 13.59 7.19
C VAL A 176 -14.11 14.66 6.34
N LYS A 177 -15.37 14.44 5.94
CA LYS A 177 -16.15 15.41 5.14
C LYS A 177 -16.40 16.72 5.89
N ILE A 178 -16.71 16.68 7.18
CA ILE A 178 -16.88 17.88 8.01
C ILE A 178 -15.59 18.70 8.10
N PHE A 179 -14.45 18.03 8.21
CA PHE A 179 -13.14 18.68 8.35
C PHE A 179 -12.48 19.04 7.01
N ASN A 180 -13.09 18.72 5.87
CA ASN A 180 -12.48 18.83 4.56
C ASN A 180 -11.95 20.25 4.24
N ASP A 181 -12.65 21.29 4.69
CA ASP A 181 -12.26 22.69 4.47
C ASP A 181 -11.43 23.29 5.64
N HIS A 182 -11.18 22.49 6.67
CA HIS A 182 -10.55 22.93 7.93
C HIS A 182 -9.27 22.16 8.28
N ALA A 183 -9.03 21.04 7.62
CA ALA A 183 -7.92 20.14 7.86
C ALA A 183 -7.42 19.54 6.55
N LYS A 184 -6.17 19.07 6.55
CA LYS A 184 -5.63 18.33 5.42
C LYS A 184 -5.87 16.84 5.65
N ILE A 185 -6.59 16.19 4.74
CA ILE A 185 -6.93 14.78 4.85
C ILE A 185 -5.73 13.92 4.44
N LEU A 186 -5.31 12.99 5.31
CA LEU A 186 -4.23 12.05 5.01
C LEU A 186 -4.75 10.87 4.19
N ASN A 187 -5.81 10.22 4.68
CA ASN A 187 -6.52 9.10 4.06
C ASN A 187 -7.79 8.82 4.88
N ASP A 188 -8.84 8.24 4.28
CA ASP A 188 -10.10 7.90 4.97
C ASP A 188 -10.27 6.41 5.31
N ASP A 189 -9.40 5.51 4.84
CA ASP A 189 -9.52 4.07 5.00
C ASP A 189 -8.27 3.39 5.60
N ARG A 190 -7.07 3.67 5.08
CA ARG A 190 -5.83 3.07 5.58
C ARG A 190 -4.84 4.16 5.98
N ILE A 191 -4.53 4.19 7.26
CA ILE A 191 -3.51 5.07 7.84
C ILE A 191 -2.38 4.22 8.40
N ILE A 192 -1.15 4.70 8.24
CA ILE A 192 0.00 4.08 8.87
C ILE A 192 0.38 4.89 10.11
N VAL A 193 0.65 4.18 11.20
CA VAL A 193 1.27 4.75 12.41
C VAL A 193 2.66 4.13 12.54
N ARG A 194 3.71 4.95 12.67
CA ARG A 194 5.07 4.45 12.95
C ARG A 194 5.63 5.09 14.21
N LYS A 195 6.42 4.31 14.95
CA LYS A 195 7.26 4.80 16.03
C LYS A 195 8.65 5.09 15.46
N GLU A 196 9.04 6.36 15.45
CA GLU A 196 10.29 6.86 14.88
C GLU A 196 10.81 8.00 15.75
N ASP A 197 12.13 8.22 15.83
CA ASP A 197 12.73 9.36 16.54
C ASP A 197 12.22 9.58 17.97
N GLY A 198 11.84 8.49 18.67
CA GLY A 198 11.27 8.55 20.02
C GLY A 198 9.80 8.98 20.11
N GLY A 199 9.12 9.23 18.99
CA GLY A 199 7.72 9.64 18.91
C GLY A 199 6.86 8.76 17.99
N PHE A 200 5.55 9.03 17.96
CA PHE A 200 4.62 8.40 17.02
C PHE A 200 4.23 9.38 15.94
N TYR A 201 4.18 8.89 14.70
CA TYR A 201 3.83 9.66 13.52
C TYR A 201 2.71 8.99 12.75
N LEU A 202 1.77 9.79 12.27
CA LEU A 202 0.81 9.39 11.25
C LEU A 202 1.38 9.63 9.86
N TYR A 203 1.08 8.69 8.97
CA TYR A 203 1.40 8.75 7.56
C TYR A 203 0.14 8.53 6.75
N GLY A 204 -0.11 9.43 5.81
CA GLY A 204 -1.11 9.17 4.77
C GLY A 204 -0.63 8.11 3.78
N THR A 205 -1.59 7.48 3.10
CA THR A 205 -1.33 6.35 2.21
C THR A 205 -2.10 6.52 0.89
N PRO A 206 -1.71 5.84 -0.19
CA PRO A 206 -2.47 5.87 -1.45
C PRO A 206 -3.72 4.97 -1.41
N TRP A 207 -4.02 4.30 -0.29
CA TRP A 207 -5.10 3.30 -0.20
C TRP A 207 -6.36 3.92 0.40
N HIS A 208 -6.93 4.90 -0.30
CA HIS A 208 -8.17 5.56 0.12
C HIS A 208 -9.41 4.70 -0.11
N GLY A 209 -10.46 5.01 0.64
CA GLY A 209 -11.81 4.50 0.48
C GLY A 209 -12.67 5.43 -0.37
N GLU A 210 -13.72 5.99 0.24
CA GLU A 210 -14.71 6.82 -0.44
C GLU A 210 -14.17 8.18 -0.88
N VAL A 211 -13.28 8.76 -0.08
CA VAL A 211 -12.71 10.08 -0.31
C VAL A 211 -11.44 9.94 -1.12
N SER A 212 -11.42 10.49 -2.34
CA SER A 212 -10.25 10.42 -3.22
C SER A 212 -9.08 11.30 -2.77
N GLN A 213 -9.30 12.21 -1.83
CA GLN A 213 -8.26 13.06 -1.27
C GLN A 213 -7.35 12.23 -0.35
N VAL A 214 -6.07 12.21 -0.71
CA VAL A 214 -4.99 11.63 0.09
C VAL A 214 -3.85 12.61 0.16
N ALA A 215 -3.03 12.48 1.19
CA ALA A 215 -1.81 13.25 1.31
C ALA A 215 -0.63 12.35 1.70
N PRO A 216 0.56 12.53 1.10
CA PRO A 216 1.75 11.71 1.40
C PRO A 216 2.46 12.13 2.70
N ASP A 217 1.87 13.05 3.46
CA ASP A 217 2.47 13.71 4.60
C ASP A 217 2.76 12.77 5.78
N ARG A 218 3.81 13.14 6.52
CA ARG A 218 4.16 12.65 7.84
C ARG A 218 3.83 13.73 8.87
N VAL A 219 3.15 13.38 9.96
CA VAL A 219 2.80 14.33 11.01
C VAL A 219 2.92 13.68 12.40
N PRO A 220 3.38 14.39 13.44
CA PRO A 220 3.33 13.87 14.81
C PRO A 220 1.89 13.49 15.21
N LEU A 221 1.72 12.30 15.79
CA LEU A 221 0.43 11.85 16.29
C LEU A 221 0.00 12.68 17.50
N GLY A 222 -1.14 13.36 17.37
CA GLY A 222 -1.75 14.14 18.45
C GLY A 222 -2.71 13.33 19.30
N ALA A 223 -3.65 12.60 18.68
CA ALA A 223 -4.58 11.72 19.38
C ALA A 223 -5.16 10.64 18.46
N ILE A 224 -5.62 9.55 19.07
CA ILE A 224 -6.44 8.52 18.44
C ILE A 224 -7.82 8.57 19.09
N PHE A 225 -8.87 8.69 18.28
CA PHE A 225 -10.26 8.71 18.72
C PHE A 225 -10.94 7.41 18.32
N PHE A 226 -11.57 6.75 19.28
CA PHE A 226 -12.44 5.60 19.04
C PHE A 226 -13.89 6.10 18.91
N LEU A 227 -14.43 6.00 17.71
CA LEU A 227 -15.77 6.52 17.41
C LEU A 227 -16.86 5.55 17.88
N ASN A 228 -17.82 6.12 18.61
CA ASN A 228 -19.08 5.48 18.97
C ASN A 228 -20.22 6.38 18.50
N GLN A 229 -21.27 5.78 17.91
CA GLN A 229 -22.44 6.54 17.51
C GLN A 229 -23.22 7.02 18.75
N ALA A 230 -23.60 8.29 18.75
CA ALA A 230 -24.37 8.92 19.82
C ALA A 230 -25.28 10.01 19.25
N GLN A 231 -26.23 10.49 20.06
CA GLN A 231 -27.13 11.59 19.66
C GLN A 231 -26.40 12.95 19.60
N GLU A 232 -25.28 13.09 20.31
CA GLU A 232 -24.52 14.33 20.38
C GLU A 232 -23.02 14.06 20.18
N ASN A 233 -22.31 15.02 19.60
CA ASN A 233 -20.86 14.96 19.45
C ASN A 233 -20.18 15.26 20.79
N LYS A 234 -19.51 14.26 21.38
CA LYS A 234 -18.77 14.40 22.64
C LYS A 234 -17.40 13.75 22.53
N VAL A 235 -16.43 14.31 23.24
CA VAL A 235 -15.09 13.73 23.42
C VAL A 235 -14.86 13.50 24.91
N GLU A 236 -14.50 12.28 25.27
CA GLU A 236 -14.14 11.86 26.63
C GLU A 236 -12.74 11.22 26.60
N ARG A 237 -12.01 11.30 27.71
CA ARG A 237 -10.66 10.73 27.85
C ARG A 237 -10.68 9.44 28.65
#